data_AF-A0A5C4R2G5-F1
#
_entry.id   AF-A0A5C4R2G5-F1
#
_cell.length_a   1.000
_cell.length_b   1.000
_cell.length_c   1.000
_cell.angle_alpha   90.00
_cell.angle_beta   90.00
_cell.angle_gamma   90.00
#
_symmetry.space_group_name_H-M   'P 1'
#
loop_
_entity.id
_entity.type
_entity.pdbx_description
1 polymer ?
#
loop_
_entity_poly.entity_id
_entity_poly.type
_entity_poly.pdbx_seq_one_letter_code
_entity_poly.pdbx_strand_id
1 'polypeptide(L)' 'VRVAVAAGADPAQALAMATSVPADLIGAKAGRIAPGRAADLILLDADLHLTGIRDGAGWRAPRA' A
#
# COMPACT_ATOMS: atom_id res chain seq x y z
N VAL A 1 6.45 2.20 5.27
CA VAL A 1 5.93 1.03 6.03
C VAL A 1 7.06 0.34 6.80
N ARG A 2 8.04 -0.31 6.15
CA ARG A 2 9.12 -1.06 6.84
C ARG A 2 9.83 -0.29 7.97
N VAL A 3 10.25 0.95 7.72
CA VAL A 3 10.91 1.78 8.76
C VAL A 3 9.99 2.07 9.95
N ALA A 4 8.69 2.32 9.71
CA ALA A 4 7.74 2.57 10.80
C ALA A 4 7.52 1.31 11.65
N VAL A 5 7.43 0.14 11.01
CA VAL A 5 7.35 -1.15 11.73
C VAL A 5 8.62 -1.43 12.53
N ALA A 6 9.80 -1.20 11.93
CA ALA A 6 11.07 -1.33 12.64
C ALA A 6 11.21 -0.36 13.83
N ALA A 7 10.51 0.77 13.80
CA ALA A 7 10.41 1.73 14.90
C ALA A 7 9.32 1.37 15.94
N GLY A 8 8.65 0.22 15.81
CA GLY A 8 7.68 -0.31 16.76
C GLY A 8 6.21 -0.05 16.44
N ALA A 9 5.88 0.50 15.27
CA ALA A 9 4.49 0.63 14.85
C ALA A 9 3.86 -0.73 14.51
N ASP A 10 2.60 -0.92 14.89
CA ASP A 10 1.80 -2.04 14.39
C ASP A 10 1.76 -2.04 12.85
N PRO A 11 1.91 -3.20 12.17
CA PRO A 11 1.92 -3.28 10.72
C PRO A 11 0.67 -2.68 10.05
N ALA A 12 -0.52 -2.90 10.60
CA ALA A 12 -1.75 -2.35 10.03
C ALA A 12 -1.79 -0.82 10.17
N GLN A 13 -1.34 -0.29 11.30
CA GLN A 13 -1.19 1.16 11.50
C GLN A 13 -0.14 1.75 10.53
N ALA A 14 1.03 1.12 10.39
CA ALA A 14 2.07 1.56 9.47
C ALA A 14 1.61 1.55 7.99
N LEU A 15 0.77 0.57 7.62
CA LEU A 15 0.11 0.52 6.32
C LEU A 15 -0.90 1.66 6.16
N ALA A 16 -1.76 1.89 7.15
CA ALA A 16 -2.76 2.97 7.10
C ALA A 16 -2.12 4.35 6.97
N MET A 17 -1.00 4.60 7.69
CA MET A 17 -0.20 5.82 7.59
C MET A 17 0.32 6.10 6.17
N ALA A 18 0.55 5.05 5.39
CA ALA A 18 1.04 5.15 4.02
C ALA A 18 -0.07 5.06 2.95
N THR A 19 -1.32 4.78 3.33
CA THR A 19 -2.41 4.49 2.40
C THR A 19 -3.71 5.24 2.75
N SER A 20 -4.56 4.70 3.61
CA SER A 20 -5.89 5.25 3.88
C SER A 20 -5.86 6.60 4.56
N VAL A 21 -4.93 6.83 5.50
CA VAL A 21 -4.83 8.11 6.24
C VAL A 21 -4.54 9.28 5.29
N PRO A 22 -3.47 9.27 4.46
CA PRO A 22 -3.23 10.36 3.53
C PRO A 22 -4.35 10.49 2.48
N ALA A 23 -4.95 9.37 2.03
CA ALA A 23 -6.08 9.42 1.09
C ALA A 23 -7.30 10.13 1.69
N ASP A 24 -7.64 9.84 2.94
CA ASP A 24 -8.74 10.48 3.65
C ASP A 24 -8.45 11.97 3.89
N LEU A 25 -7.20 12.33 4.24
CA LEU A 25 -6.79 13.72 4.46
C LEU A 25 -6.91 14.61 3.22
N ILE A 26 -6.65 14.06 2.02
CA ILE A 26 -6.71 14.82 0.76
C ILE A 26 -8.03 14.60 -0.01
N GLY A 27 -8.95 13.80 0.52
CA GLY A 27 -10.22 13.47 -0.15
C GLY A 27 -10.06 12.57 -1.38
N ALA A 28 -8.99 11.78 -1.48
CA ALA A 28 -8.76 10.89 -2.61
C ALA A 28 -9.49 9.55 -2.44
N LYS A 29 -10.07 9.03 -3.55
CA LYS A 29 -10.67 7.68 -3.60
C LYS A 29 -9.61 6.58 -3.73
N ALA A 30 -8.61 6.57 -2.85
CA ALA A 30 -7.44 5.68 -2.87
C ALA A 30 -7.20 5.01 -1.50
N GLY A 31 -6.14 4.21 -1.37
CA GLY A 31 -5.63 3.73 -0.07
C GLY A 31 -6.48 2.67 0.64
N ARG A 32 -7.45 2.05 -0.03
CA ARG A 32 -8.30 0.99 0.54
C ARG A 32 -8.57 -0.11 -0.50
N ILE A 33 -8.56 -1.37 -0.05
CA ILE A 33 -8.96 -2.53 -0.86
C ILE A 33 -10.45 -2.78 -0.63
N ALA A 34 -11.28 -2.37 -1.58
CA ALA A 34 -12.73 -2.56 -1.52
C ALA A 34 -13.33 -2.52 -2.94
N PRO A 35 -14.48 -3.18 -3.19
CA PRO A 35 -15.20 -3.08 -4.45
C PRO A 35 -15.44 -1.62 -4.88
N GLY A 36 -15.26 -1.33 -6.17
CA GLY A 36 -15.47 0.00 -6.73
C GLY A 36 -14.34 1.02 -6.49
N ARG A 37 -13.21 0.61 -5.90
CA ARG A 37 -11.96 1.38 -5.88
C ARG A 37 -11.01 0.95 -7.00
N ALA A 38 -10.12 1.85 -7.40
CA ALA A 38 -9.06 1.53 -8.35
C ALA A 38 -8.14 0.44 -7.79
N ALA A 39 -7.67 -0.45 -8.65
CA ALA A 39 -6.78 -1.55 -8.28
C ALA A 39 -5.31 -1.09 -8.21
N ASP A 40 -5.06 0.06 -7.58
CA ASP A 40 -3.72 0.62 -7.38
C ASP A 40 -3.11 -0.01 -6.13
N LEU A 41 -2.43 -1.13 -6.32
CA LEU A 41 -1.93 -1.97 -5.23
C LEU A 41 -0.43 -2.22 -5.39
N ILE A 42 0.22 -2.50 -4.27
CA ILE A 42 1.54 -3.13 -4.23
C ILE A 42 1.43 -4.45 -3.48
N LEU A 43 2.23 -5.42 -3.90
CA LEU A 43 2.40 -6.67 -3.18
C LEU A 43 3.74 -6.62 -2.43
N LEU A 44 3.68 -6.96 -1.15
CA LEU A 44 4.84 -7.03 -0.27
C LEU A 44 5.04 -8.48 0.19
N ASP A 45 6.29 -8.89 0.36
CA ASP A 45 6.60 -10.15 1.06
C ASP A 45 6.49 -9.98 2.59
N ALA A 46 6.80 -11.05 3.33
CA ALA A 46 6.75 -11.06 4.79
C ALA A 46 7.72 -10.03 5.44
N ASP A 47 8.79 -9.67 4.73
CA ASP A 47 9.81 -8.71 5.17
C ASP A 47 9.53 -7.28 4.67
N LEU A 48 8.35 -7.06 4.08
CA LEU A 48 7.91 -5.79 3.52
C LEU A 48 8.79 -5.31 2.35
N HIS A 49 9.34 -6.23 1.55
CA HIS A 49 9.93 -5.93 0.26
C HIS A 49 8.88 -5.93 -0.85
N LEU A 50 9.03 -5.02 -1.80
CA LEU A 50 8.15 -4.91 -2.95
C LEU A 50 8.38 -6.08 -3.91
N THR A 51 7.33 -6.86 -4.17
CA THR A 51 7.37 -8.03 -5.07
C THR A 51 6.44 -7.89 -6.28
N GLY A 52 5.52 -6.93 -6.26
CA GLY A 52 4.62 -6.67 -7.39
C GLY A 52 3.92 -5.33 -7.29
N ILE A 53 3.54 -4.80 -8.45
CA ILE A 53 2.74 -3.58 -8.60
C ILE A 53 1.51 -3.95 -9.43
N ARG A 54 0.32 -3.55 -8.98
CA ARG A 54 -0.94 -3.69 -9.71
C ARG A 54 -1.51 -2.32 -10.00
N ASP A 55 -2.03 -2.18 -11.21
CA ASP A 55 -2.87 -1.08 -11.63
C ASP A 55 -3.90 -1.57 -12.67
N GLY A 56 -4.55 -0.63 -13.36
CA GLY A 56 -5.55 -0.91 -14.38
C GLY A 56 -5.05 -1.75 -15.57
N ALA A 57 -3.74 -1.78 -15.84
CA ALA A 57 -3.18 -2.53 -16.97
C ALA A 57 -2.84 -3.99 -16.62
N GLY A 58 -2.67 -4.33 -15.33
CA GLY A 58 -2.22 -5.67 -14.95
C GLY A 58 -1.28 -5.68 -13.75
N TRP A 59 -0.78 -6.88 -13.44
CA TRP A 59 0.34 -7.06 -12.52
C TRP A 59 1.66 -6.84 -13.25
N ARG A 60 2.60 -6.18 -12.59
CA ARG A 60 3.95 -5.89 -13.10
C ARG A 60 4.98 -6.17 -12.01
N ALA A 61 6.17 -6.60 -12.43
CA ALA A 61 7.31 -6.73 -11.53
C ALA A 61 7.82 -5.34 -11.08
N PRO A 62 8.43 -5.24 -9.89
CA PRO A 62 9.13 -4.04 -9.46
C PRO A 62 10.27 -3.71 -10.44
N ARG A 63 10.58 -2.42 -10.63
CA ARG A 63 11.78 -2.03 -11.37
C ARG A 63 13.00 -2.28 -10.50
N ALA A 64 14.04 -2.89 -11.10
CA ALA A 64 15.35 -3.08 -10.47
C ALA A 64 16.10 -1.76 -10.33
#